data_AF-M2T7I4-F1
#
_entry.id   AF-M2T7I4-F1
#
_cell.length_a   1.000
_cell.length_b   1.000
_cell.length_c   1.000
_cell.angle_alpha   90.00
_cell.angle_beta   90.00
_cell.angle_gamma   90.00
#
_symmetry.space_group_name_H-M   'P 1'
#
loop_
_entity.id
_entity.type
_entity.pdbx_description
1 polymer ?
#
loop_
_entity_poly.entity_id
_entity_poly.type
_entity_poly.pdbx_seq_one_letter_code
_entity_poly.pdbx_strand_id
1 'polypeptide(L)' 'MTRFAEAALAAGRAACGALGWTASEFWQATPAELALALSAISEPGAESASPLTGAELQELERENG' A
#
# COMPACT_ATOMS: atom_id res chain seq x y z
N MET A 1 -22.89 -14.57 3.26
CA MET A 1 -21.41 -14.64 3.33
C MET A 1 -20.71 -13.56 2.49
N THR A 2 -21.39 -12.49 2.07
CA THR A 2 -20.84 -11.43 1.20
C THR A 2 -19.92 -10.45 1.93
N ARG A 3 -20.28 -10.06 3.17
CA ARG A 3 -19.54 -9.06 3.97
C ARG A 3 -18.07 -9.40 4.22
N PHE A 4 -17.76 -10.68 4.47
CA PHE A 4 -16.36 -11.11 4.67
C PHE A 4 -15.57 -11.01 3.36
N ALA A 5 -16.12 -11.50 2.26
CA ALA A 5 -15.47 -11.46 0.95
C ALA A 5 -15.21 -10.01 0.50
N GLU A 6 -16.17 -9.11 0.73
CA GLU A 6 -16.03 -7.68 0.45
C GLU A 6 -14.91 -7.04 1.29
N ALA A 7 -14.87 -7.32 2.59
CA ALA A 7 -13.83 -6.81 3.48
C ALA A 7 -12.44 -7.34 3.11
N ALA A 8 -12.33 -8.64 2.82
CA ALA A 8 -11.07 -9.27 2.40
C ALA A 8 -10.57 -8.69 1.07
N LEU A 9 -11.46 -8.42 0.11
CA LEU A 9 -11.09 -7.80 -1.16
C LEU A 9 -10.60 -6.36 -0.97
N ALA A 10 -11.27 -5.57 -0.13
CA ALA A 10 -10.85 -4.21 0.17
C ALA A 10 -9.47 -4.17 0.85
N ALA A 11 -9.27 -5.02 1.86
CA ALA A 11 -7.99 -5.14 2.58
C ALA A 11 -6.86 -5.63 1.65
N GLY A 12 -7.13 -6.65 0.82
CA GLY A 12 -6.14 -7.15 -0.14
C GLY A 12 -5.73 -6.11 -1.18
N ARG A 13 -6.67 -5.27 -1.64
CA ARG A 13 -6.35 -4.15 -2.54
C ARG A 13 -5.43 -3.13 -1.87
N ALA A 14 -5.70 -2.78 -0.61
CA ALA A 14 -4.86 -1.86 0.14
C ALA A 14 -3.46 -2.45 0.37
N ALA A 15 -3.37 -3.72 0.78
CA ALA A 15 -2.09 -4.39 1.00
C ALA A 15 -1.25 -4.50 -0.28
N CYS A 16 -1.82 -4.94 -1.40
CA CYS A 16 -1.08 -5.05 -2.65
C CYS A 16 -0.69 -3.68 -3.22
N GLY A 17 -1.61 -2.71 -3.17
CA GLY A 17 -1.42 -1.40 -3.79
C GLY A 17 -0.52 -0.46 -3.00
N ALA A 18 -0.64 -0.45 -1.67
CA ALA A 18 0.08 0.48 -0.82
C ALA A 18 1.36 -0.12 -0.20
N LEU A 19 1.40 -1.44 0.04
CA LEU A 19 2.55 -2.10 0.68
C LEU A 19 3.39 -2.92 -0.31
N GLY A 20 2.92 -3.08 -1.55
CA GLY A 20 3.59 -3.94 -2.55
C GLY A 20 3.49 -5.43 -2.25
N TRP A 21 2.57 -5.85 -1.38
CA TRP A 21 2.40 -7.25 -1.03
C TRP A 21 1.82 -8.06 -2.19
N THR A 22 2.22 -9.32 -2.28
CA THR A 22 1.56 -10.34 -3.08
C THR A 22 0.29 -10.83 -2.39
N ALA A 23 -0.60 -11.46 -3.15
CA ALA A 23 -1.79 -12.11 -2.59
C ALA A 23 -1.42 -13.18 -1.54
N SER A 24 -0.27 -13.86 -1.69
CA SER A 24 0.18 -14.87 -0.74
C SER A 24 0.57 -14.24 0.61
N GLU A 25 1.29 -13.12 0.60
CA GLU A 25 1.67 -12.41 1.82
C GLU A 25 0.43 -11.91 2.59
N PHE A 26 -0.57 -11.39 1.87
CA PHE A 26 -1.84 -10.99 2.48
C PHE A 26 -2.56 -12.14 3.20
N TRP A 27 -2.63 -13.33 2.60
CA TRP A 27 -3.33 -14.48 3.20
C TRP A 27 -2.54 -15.18 4.31
N GLN A 28 -1.23 -15.02 4.35
CA GLN A 28 -0.38 -15.56 5.41
C GLN A 28 -0.27 -14.63 6.62
N ALA A 29 -0.53 -13.33 6.45
CA ALA A 29 -0.51 -12.37 7.53
C ALA A 29 -1.61 -12.66 8.57
N THR A 30 -1.23 -12.58 9.84
CA THR A 30 -2.18 -12.68 10.94
C THR A 30 -3.09 -11.45 11.00
N PRO A 31 -4.27 -11.55 11.64
CA PRO A 31 -5.14 -10.39 11.82
C PRO A 31 -4.47 -9.20 12.53
N ALA A 32 -3.53 -9.46 13.46
CA ALA A 32 -2.80 -8.41 14.16
C ALA A 32 -1.81 -7.69 13.25
N GLU A 33 -1.08 -8.44 12.42
CA GLU A 33 -0.16 -7.87 11.41
C GLU A 33 -0.93 -7.07 10.34
N LEU A 34 -2.08 -7.59 9.89
CA LEU A 34 -2.97 -6.87 8.98
C LEU A 34 -3.48 -5.56 9.60
N ALA A 35 -3.91 -5.59 10.87
CA ALA A 35 -4.36 -4.38 11.56
C ALA A 35 -3.23 -3.34 11.67
N LEU A 36 -2.01 -3.77 11.99
CA LEU A 36 -0.85 -2.88 12.06
C LEU A 36 -0.53 -2.25 10.70
N ALA A 37 -0.45 -3.08 9.65
CA ALA A 37 -0.11 -2.65 8.30
C ALA A 37 -1.18 -1.71 7.70
N LEU A 38 -2.46 -2.03 7.88
CA LEU A 38 -3.56 -1.21 7.38
C LEU A 38 -3.74 0.11 8.16
N SER A 39 -3.37 0.13 9.44
CA SER A 39 -3.41 1.37 10.25
C SER A 39 -2.38 2.39 9.74
N ALA A 40 -1.20 1.93 9.31
CA ALA A 40 -0.17 2.81 8.73
C ALA A 40 -0.62 3.45 7.40
N ILE A 41 -1.45 2.76 6.61
CA ILE A 41 -2.01 3.29 5.35
C ILE A 41 -3.14 4.29 5.61
N SER A 42 -3.84 4.14 6.74
CA SER A 42 -5.04 4.92 7.05
C SER A 42 -4.76 6.20 7.85
N GLU A 43 -3.49 6.51 8.14
CA GLU A 43 -3.15 7.73 8.89
C GLU A 43 -3.62 8.99 8.13
N PRO A 44 -4.54 9.79 8.71
CA PRO A 44 -5.00 11.01 8.08
C PRO A 44 -3.84 12.01 8.07
N GLY A 45 -3.26 12.23 6.89
CA GLY A 45 -2.08 13.07 6.71
C GLY A 45 -0.86 12.35 6.14
N ALA A 46 -0.94 11.03 5.90
CA ALA A 46 -0.07 10.37 4.94
C ALA A 46 -0.42 10.92 3.55
N GLU A 47 0.12 12.09 3.20
CA GLU A 47 0.12 12.56 1.83
C GLU A 47 0.73 11.42 1.00
N SER A 48 -0.12 10.74 0.21
CA SER A 48 0.38 9.92 -0.88
C SER A 48 1.21 10.87 -1.71
N ALA A 49 2.53 10.82 -1.55
CA ALA A 49 3.43 11.55 -2.39
C ALA A 49 3.00 11.22 -3.82
N SER A 50 2.60 12.25 -4.56
CA SER A 50 2.19 12.04 -5.94
C SER A 50 3.37 11.34 -6.63
N PRO A 51 3.11 10.25 -7.38
CA PRO A 51 4.20 9.57 -8.06
C PRO A 51 4.94 10.59 -8.91
N LEU A 52 6.27 10.63 -8.78
CA LEU A 52 7.11 11.52 -9.58
C LEU A 52 6.79 11.30 -11.06
N THR A 53 6.62 12.38 -11.78
CA THR A 53 6.61 12.36 -13.24
C THR A 53 7.99 11.92 -13.74
N GLY A 54 8.04 11.38 -14.96
CA GLY A 54 9.32 10.98 -15.55
C GLY A 54 10.32 12.14 -15.67
N ALA A 55 9.83 13.39 -15.81
CA ALA A 55 10.68 14.58 -15.83
C ALA A 55 11.30 14.88 -14.45
N GLU A 56 10.53 14.76 -13.37
CA GLU A 56 11.01 14.97 -12.00
C GLU A 56 12.04 13.90 -11.59
N LEU A 57 11.82 12.65 -12.00
CA LEU A 57 12.79 11.57 -11.76
C LEU A 57 14.12 11.84 -12.47
N GLN A 58 14.07 12.28 -13.74
CA GLN A 58 15.26 12.59 -14.54
C GLN A 58 16.04 13.80 -14.00
N GLU A 59 15.38 14.74 -13.35
CA GLU A 59 16.03 15.86 -12.66
C GLU A 59 16.80 15.36 -11.44
N LEU A 60 16.16 14.55 -10.60
CA LEU A 60 16.77 13.93 -9.42
C LEU A 60 17.99 13.08 -9.75
N GLU A 61 17.94 12.29 -10.83
CA GLU A 61 19.07 11.50 -11.30
C GLU A 61 20.27 12.36 -11.73
N ARG A 62 20.02 13.58 -12.23
CA ARG A 62 21.07 14.53 -12.63
C ARG A 62 21.68 15.25 -11.44
N GLU A 63 20.89 15.58 -10.42
CA GLU A 63 21.35 16.25 -9.20
C GLU A 63 22.19 15.33 -8.30
N ASN A 64 22.01 14.01 -8.40
CA ASN A 64 22.68 13.00 -7.57
C ASN A 64 23.80 12.22 -8.28
N GLY A 65 24.15 12.58 -9.52
CA GLY A 65 25.25 12.00 -10.31
C GLY A 65 26.48 12.88 -10.34
#